data_AF-A0A815VWX9-F1
#
_entry.id   AF-A0A815VWX9-F1
#
_cell.length_a   1.000
_cell.length_b   1.000
_cell.length_c   1.000
_cell.angle_alpha   90.00
_cell.angle_beta   90.00
_cell.angle_gamma   90.00
#
_symmetry.space_group_name_H-M   'P 1'
#
loop_
_entity.id
_entity.type
_entity.pdbx_description
1 polymer ?
#
loop_
_entity_poly.entity_id
_entity_poly.type
_entity_poly.pdbx_seq_one_letter_code
_entity_poly.pdbx_strand_id
1 'polypeptide(L)'
;MKTLKISELELSQNYLFYYDKIERCHYFLVTMIDLAKRKEPIHGRLVQYLLKDLLIDGGQWDMLVNLINKYGVVPKSAFPESSSSEAALFMNKFLRTKLRAYAQEIFELTQQENIKDSDIMNREAEMMKEIHRIVTICLGSPPEQITFEYHDTAKQYQKIGPIT
;
A
#
# COMPACT_ATOMS: atom_id res chain seq x y z
N MET A 1 25.37 7.47 4.46
CA MET A 1 26.36 7.37 5.55
C MET A 1 27.39 8.50 5.53
N LYS A 2 28.14 8.72 4.45
CA LYS A 2 29.21 9.75 4.39
C LYS A 2 28.75 11.17 4.73
N THR A 3 27.56 11.58 4.27
CA THR A 3 27.02 12.93 4.53
C THR A 3 26.62 13.14 6.00
N LEU A 4 25.94 12.16 6.61
CA LEU A 4 25.49 12.23 8.01
C LEU A 4 26.52 11.71 9.02
N LYS A 5 27.67 11.19 8.55
CA LYS A 5 28.74 10.59 9.36
C LYS A 5 28.26 9.53 10.37
N ILE A 6 27.27 8.73 10.00
CA ILE A 6 26.72 7.61 10.78
C ILE A 6 27.33 6.28 10.36
N SER A 7 27.54 5.39 11.33
CA SER A 7 28.09 4.05 11.11
C SER A 7 27.06 3.11 10.48
N GLU A 8 25.82 3.16 10.94
CA GLU A 8 24.71 2.31 10.49
C GLU A 8 23.48 3.17 10.24
N LEU A 9 22.79 2.90 9.13
CA LEU A 9 21.53 3.53 8.77
C LEU A 9 20.73 2.55 7.94
N GLU A 10 19.52 2.26 8.40
CA GLU A 10 18.52 1.59 7.61
C GLU A 10 17.31 2.52 7.43
N LEU A 11 16.81 2.57 6.20
CA LEU A 11 15.50 3.14 5.91
C LEU A 11 14.44 2.08 6.20
N SER A 12 13.26 2.51 6.64
CA SER A 12 12.16 1.61 6.93
C SER A 12 11.66 0.94 5.65
N GLN A 13 11.86 -0.37 5.54
CA GLN A 13 11.27 -1.18 4.48
C GLN A 13 9.77 -1.33 4.72
N ASN A 14 9.35 -1.53 5.97
CA ASN A 14 7.93 -1.58 6.35
C ASN A 14 7.15 -0.32 5.94
N TYR A 15 7.76 0.87 5.98
CA TYR A 15 7.10 2.13 5.58
C TYR A 15 6.70 2.11 4.12
N LEU A 16 7.64 1.76 3.23
CA LEU A 16 7.35 1.64 1.80
C LEU A 16 6.42 0.46 1.51
N PHE A 17 6.55 -0.63 2.27
CA PHE A 17 5.68 -1.81 2.16
C PHE A 17 4.21 -1.48 2.51
N TYR A 18 3.99 -0.65 3.53
CA TYR A 18 2.66 -0.14 3.89
C TYR A 18 2.01 0.57 2.70
N TYR A 19 2.70 1.57 2.13
CA TYR A 19 2.14 2.37 1.03
C TYR A 19 2.03 1.58 -0.27
N ASP A 20 2.96 0.68 -0.58
CA ASP A 20 2.82 -0.24 -1.73
C ASP A 20 1.52 -1.04 -1.59
N LYS A 21 1.23 -1.59 -0.41
CA LYS A 21 0.04 -2.41 -0.20
C LYS A 21 -1.25 -1.62 -0.39
N ILE A 22 -1.30 -0.37 0.11
CA ILE A 22 -2.44 0.52 -0.07
C ILE A 22 -2.62 0.89 -1.54
N GLU A 23 -1.58 1.42 -2.19
CA GLU A 23 -1.65 1.90 -3.57
C GLU A 23 -1.97 0.78 -4.56
N ARG A 24 -1.40 -0.40 -4.34
CA ARG A 24 -1.64 -1.56 -5.20
C ARG A 24 -3.06 -2.09 -5.05
N CYS A 25 -3.63 -2.07 -3.84
CA CYS A 25 -5.04 -2.38 -3.63
C CYS A 25 -5.92 -1.37 -4.38
N HIS A 26 -5.65 -0.07 -4.23
CA HIS A 26 -6.41 0.98 -4.91
C HIS A 26 -6.32 0.84 -6.44
N TYR A 27 -5.11 0.67 -6.98
CA TYR A 27 -4.88 0.42 -8.40
C TYR A 27 -5.69 -0.78 -8.91
N PHE A 28 -5.74 -1.86 -8.15
CA PHE A 28 -6.54 -3.03 -8.51
C PHE A 28 -8.04 -2.70 -8.57
N LEU A 29 -8.59 -2.00 -7.57
CA LEU A 29 -10.01 -1.63 -7.55
C LEU A 29 -10.37 -0.72 -8.73
N VAL A 30 -9.56 0.30 -8.99
CA VAL A 30 -9.74 1.20 -10.15
C VAL A 30 -9.67 0.41 -11.47
N THR A 31 -8.75 -0.55 -11.56
CA THR A 31 -8.65 -1.43 -12.73
C THR A 31 -9.92 -2.29 -12.89
N MET A 32 -10.46 -2.85 -11.81
CA MET A 32 -11.72 -3.62 -11.88
C MET A 32 -12.89 -2.76 -12.34
N ILE A 33 -12.97 -1.51 -11.89
CA ILE A 33 -14.00 -0.54 -12.32
C ILE A 33 -13.85 -0.26 -13.82
N ASP A 34 -12.63 0.02 -14.32
CA ASP A 34 -12.38 0.25 -15.75
C ASP A 34 -12.80 -0.97 -16.60
N LEU A 35 -12.38 -2.16 -16.20
CA LEU A 35 -12.72 -3.39 -16.92
C LEU A 35 -14.22 -3.67 -16.93
N ALA A 36 -14.91 -3.44 -15.80
CA ALA A 36 -16.36 -3.57 -15.71
C ALA A 36 -17.07 -2.57 -16.64
N LYS A 37 -16.64 -1.30 -16.67
CA LYS A 37 -17.18 -0.27 -17.57
C LYS A 37 -16.95 -0.60 -19.05
N ARG A 38 -15.82 -1.22 -19.37
CA ARG A 38 -15.50 -1.72 -20.71
C ARG A 38 -16.21 -3.01 -21.07
N LYS A 39 -17.05 -3.56 -20.18
CA LYS A 39 -17.80 -4.81 -20.34
C LYS A 39 -16.91 -6.02 -20.61
N GLU A 40 -15.70 -6.04 -20.05
CA GLU A 40 -14.88 -7.24 -20.02
C GLU A 40 -15.60 -8.32 -19.20
N PRO A 41 -15.59 -9.59 -19.61
CA PRO A 41 -16.27 -10.64 -18.85
C PRO A 41 -15.49 -10.96 -17.58
N ILE A 42 -16.19 -11.16 -16.45
CA ILE A 42 -15.57 -11.51 -15.16
C ILE A 42 -14.76 -12.82 -15.22
N HIS A 43 -15.20 -13.76 -16.06
CA HIS A 43 -14.51 -15.02 -16.35
C HIS A 43 -13.56 -14.93 -17.57
N GLY A 44 -13.34 -13.74 -18.10
CA GLY A 44 -12.42 -13.46 -19.19
C GLY A 44 -10.96 -13.64 -18.78
N ARG A 45 -10.09 -13.87 -19.77
CA ARG A 45 -8.66 -14.12 -19.55
C ARG A 45 -7.98 -13.02 -18.74
N LEU A 46 -8.28 -11.76 -19.03
CA LEU A 46 -7.65 -10.60 -18.38
C LEU A 46 -8.07 -10.50 -16.90
N VAL A 47 -9.37 -10.53 -16.61
CA VAL A 47 -9.88 -10.45 -15.23
C VAL A 47 -9.38 -11.63 -14.40
N GLN A 48 -9.42 -12.84 -14.96
CA GLN A 48 -8.91 -14.03 -14.27
C GLN A 48 -7.40 -13.98 -14.01
N TYR A 49 -6.61 -13.40 -14.93
CA TYR A 49 -5.19 -13.17 -14.71
C TYR A 49 -4.95 -12.24 -13.51
N LEU A 50 -5.68 -11.12 -13.43
CA LEU A 50 -5.58 -10.18 -12.32
C LEU A 50 -6.03 -10.77 -10.98
N LEU A 51 -7.07 -11.62 -10.98
CA LEU A 51 -7.58 -12.28 -9.77
C LEU A 51 -6.70 -13.44 -9.28
N LYS A 52 -5.87 -14.01 -10.16
CA LYS A 52 -5.00 -15.14 -9.85
C LYS A 52 -3.88 -14.73 -8.90
N ASP A 53 -3.13 -13.69 -9.23
CA ASP A 53 -1.95 -13.27 -8.47
C ASP A 53 -2.03 -11.83 -7.96
N LEU A 54 -2.95 -11.66 -7.01
CA LEU A 54 -3.23 -10.40 -6.35
C LEU A 54 -2.14 -10.08 -5.31
N LEU A 55 -1.65 -8.85 -5.28
CA LEU A 55 -0.78 -8.36 -4.21
C LEU A 55 0.48 -9.21 -3.97
N ILE A 56 1.19 -9.59 -5.03
CA ILE A 56 2.57 -10.04 -4.87
C ILE A 56 3.40 -8.92 -4.22
N ASP A 57 4.29 -9.29 -3.29
CA ASP A 57 5.14 -8.31 -2.60
C ASP A 57 6.27 -7.78 -3.52
N GLY A 58 6.51 -8.46 -4.65
CA GLY A 58 7.40 -7.99 -5.69
C GLY A 58 6.89 -6.74 -6.41
N GLY A 59 7.81 -5.90 -6.85
CA GLY A 59 7.54 -4.69 -7.62
C GLY A 59 8.63 -4.41 -8.65
N GLN A 60 8.47 -3.31 -9.36
CA GLN A 60 9.46 -2.80 -10.32
C GLN A 60 10.02 -1.45 -9.86
N TRP A 61 11.13 -1.02 -10.45
CA TRP A 61 11.82 0.22 -10.09
C TRP A 61 10.89 1.45 -10.10
N ASP A 62 10.07 1.60 -11.14
CA ASP A 62 9.17 2.75 -11.25
C ASP A 62 8.10 2.76 -10.16
N MET A 63 7.69 1.58 -9.66
CA MET A 63 6.76 1.49 -8.53
C MET A 63 7.40 2.04 -7.26
N LEU A 64 8.67 1.70 -7.00
CA LEU A 64 9.43 2.23 -5.88
C LEU A 64 9.58 3.75 -6.00
N VAL A 65 9.93 4.25 -7.19
CA VAL A 65 10.07 5.69 -7.45
C VAL A 65 8.75 6.43 -7.20
N ASN A 66 7.61 5.87 -7.62
CA ASN A 66 6.30 6.46 -7.36
C ASN A 66 6.03 6.59 -5.85
N LEU A 67 6.35 5.55 -5.07
CA LEU A 67 6.17 5.58 -3.61
C LEU A 67 7.09 6.62 -2.96
N ILE A 68 8.37 6.64 -3.30
CA ILE A 68 9.34 7.58 -2.73
C ILE A 68 8.98 9.03 -3.10
N ASN A 69 8.56 9.29 -4.34
CA ASN A 69 8.18 10.64 -4.75
C ASN A 69 6.89 11.12 -4.06
N LYS A 70 5.99 10.21 -3.71
CA LYS A 70 4.70 10.55 -3.07
C LYS A 70 4.77 10.61 -1.54
N TYR A 71 5.51 9.68 -0.93
CA TYR A 71 5.53 9.46 0.52
C TYR A 71 6.91 9.67 1.15
N GLY A 72 7.97 9.83 0.36
CA GLY A 72 9.32 9.93 0.88
C GLY A 72 9.84 8.62 1.47
N VAL A 73 10.77 8.75 2.41
CA VAL A 73 11.37 7.63 3.14
C VAL A 73 11.59 8.06 4.59
N VAL A 74 11.49 7.11 5.50
CA VAL A 74 11.76 7.33 6.93
C VAL A 74 12.86 6.40 7.43
N PRO A 75 13.62 6.77 8.48
CA PRO A 75 14.53 5.85 9.15
C PRO A 75 13.76 4.67 9.75
N LYS A 76 14.38 3.48 9.77
CA LYS A 76 13.78 2.26 10.33
C LYS A 76 13.38 2.42 11.81
N SER A 77 14.09 3.25 12.57
CA SER A 77 13.74 3.56 13.95
C SER A 77 12.42 4.33 14.10
N ALA A 78 12.00 5.08 13.08
CA ALA A 78 10.75 5.84 13.10
C ALA A 78 9.53 4.99 12.72
N PHE A 79 9.73 3.92 11.94
CA PHE A 79 8.69 2.96 11.59
C PHE A 79 9.30 1.55 11.50
N PRO A 80 9.35 0.82 12.63
CA PRO A 80 10.02 -0.48 12.70
C PRO A 80 9.23 -1.58 11.98
N GLU A 81 9.84 -2.76 11.87
CA GLU A 81 9.18 -3.96 11.35
C GLU A 81 8.06 -4.43 12.30
N SER A 82 7.06 -5.09 11.72
CA SER A 82 6.00 -5.79 12.44
C SER A 82 6.06 -7.28 12.10
N SER A 83 5.35 -8.13 12.87
CA SER A 83 5.25 -9.55 12.54
C SER A 83 4.68 -9.81 11.14
N SER A 84 3.83 -8.90 10.63
CA SER A 84 3.25 -9.02 9.29
C SER A 84 4.15 -8.45 8.19
N SER A 85 5.10 -7.56 8.49
CA SER A 85 6.09 -7.12 7.51
C SER A 85 7.16 -8.20 7.28
N GLU A 86 7.52 -8.94 8.33
CA GLU A 86 8.43 -10.09 8.23
C GLU A 86 7.73 -11.36 7.67
N ALA A 87 6.43 -11.52 7.92
CA ALA A 87 5.64 -12.67 7.47
C ALA A 87 4.28 -12.26 6.88
N ALA A 88 4.29 -11.69 5.67
CA ALA A 88 3.12 -11.10 5.01
C ALA A 88 2.04 -12.09 4.56
N LEU A 89 2.28 -13.41 4.60
CA LEU A 89 1.37 -14.44 4.06
C LEU A 89 -0.07 -14.30 4.57
N PHE A 90 -0.25 -14.12 5.87
CA PHE A 90 -1.57 -14.04 6.49
C PHE A 90 -2.30 -12.74 6.12
N MET A 91 -1.62 -11.60 6.22
CA MET A 91 -2.17 -10.30 5.79
C MET A 91 -2.59 -10.35 4.32
N ASN A 92 -1.70 -10.86 3.45
CA ASN A 92 -1.96 -11.02 2.03
C ASN A 92 -3.15 -11.94 1.78
N LYS A 93 -3.33 -13.04 2.54
CA LYS A 93 -4.50 -13.92 2.42
C LYS A 93 -5.82 -13.17 2.68
N PHE A 94 -5.89 -12.35 3.74
CA PHE A 94 -7.08 -11.55 4.04
C PHE A 94 -7.35 -10.52 2.96
N LEU A 95 -6.33 -9.75 2.56
CA LEU A 95 -6.47 -8.73 1.51
C LEU A 95 -6.89 -9.34 0.18
N ARG A 96 -6.26 -10.44 -0.27
CA ARG A 96 -6.63 -11.17 -1.49
C ARG A 96 -8.09 -11.64 -1.45
N THR A 97 -8.57 -12.08 -0.29
CA THR A 97 -9.96 -12.53 -0.12
C THR A 97 -10.93 -11.36 -0.28
N LYS A 98 -10.63 -10.22 0.36
CA LYS A 98 -11.44 -9.00 0.24
C LYS A 98 -11.43 -8.43 -1.17
N LEU A 99 -10.27 -8.34 -1.82
CA LEU A 99 -10.15 -7.85 -3.19
C LEU A 99 -10.93 -8.69 -4.20
N ARG A 100 -10.98 -10.02 -4.05
CA ARG A 100 -11.81 -10.87 -4.91
C ARG A 100 -13.31 -10.61 -4.71
N ALA A 101 -13.74 -10.46 -3.46
CA ALA A 101 -15.13 -10.10 -3.15
C ALA A 101 -15.49 -8.73 -3.73
N TYR A 102 -14.60 -7.74 -3.59
CA TYR A 102 -14.78 -6.41 -4.14
C TYR A 102 -14.78 -6.39 -5.67
N ALA A 103 -13.96 -7.21 -6.32
CA ALA A 103 -14.00 -7.33 -7.78
C ALA A 103 -15.37 -7.81 -8.26
N GLN A 104 -15.94 -8.83 -7.62
CA GLN A 104 -17.30 -9.29 -7.95
C GLN A 104 -18.33 -8.19 -7.71
N GLU A 105 -18.28 -7.54 -6.54
CA GLU A 105 -19.19 -6.46 -6.18
C GLU A 105 -19.14 -5.28 -7.16
N ILE A 106 -17.94 -4.86 -7.60
CA ILE A 106 -17.75 -3.81 -8.60
C ILE A 106 -18.42 -4.17 -9.94
N PHE A 107 -18.28 -5.43 -10.38
CA PHE A 107 -18.90 -5.89 -11.62
C PHE A 107 -20.43 -5.90 -11.52
N GLU A 108 -20.97 -6.34 -10.38
CA GLU A 108 -22.41 -6.33 -10.11
C GLU A 108 -22.96 -4.89 -10.07
N LEU A 109 -22.28 -3.98 -9.37
CA LEU A 109 -22.67 -2.58 -9.28
C LEU A 109 -22.70 -1.90 -10.66
N THR A 110 -21.68 -2.14 -11.49
CA THR A 110 -21.55 -1.50 -12.81
C THR A 110 -22.61 -1.98 -13.81
N GLN A 111 -23.24 -3.14 -13.57
CA GLN A 111 -24.29 -3.69 -14.42
C GLN A 111 -25.71 -3.18 -14.08
N GLN A 112 -25.86 -2.43 -12.99
CA GLN A 112 -27.17 -1.90 -12.59
C GLN A 112 -27.61 -0.76 -13.51
N GLU A 113 -28.87 -0.77 -13.95
CA GLU A 113 -29.38 0.16 -14.99
C GLU A 113 -29.34 1.65 -14.60
N ASN A 114 -29.28 1.98 -13.29
CA ASN A 114 -29.33 3.36 -12.78
C ASN A 114 -28.14 3.73 -11.89
N ILE A 115 -27.04 2.99 -11.96
CA ILE A 115 -25.85 3.31 -11.16
C ILE A 115 -25.19 4.58 -11.64
N LYS A 116 -24.86 5.50 -10.72
CA LYS A 116 -24.05 6.68 -11.05
C LYS A 116 -22.58 6.37 -10.78
N ASP A 117 -21.71 7.01 -11.56
CA ASP A 117 -20.26 6.95 -11.33
C ASP A 117 -19.88 7.37 -9.91
N SER A 118 -20.61 8.35 -9.33
CA SER A 118 -20.42 8.77 -7.95
C SER A 118 -20.66 7.64 -6.94
N ASP A 119 -21.63 6.77 -7.21
CA ASP A 119 -22.00 5.68 -6.29
C ASP A 119 -20.90 4.60 -6.29
N ILE A 120 -20.32 4.32 -7.47
CA ILE A 120 -19.18 3.42 -7.63
C ILE A 120 -17.95 3.98 -6.90
N MET A 121 -17.64 5.27 -7.09
CA MET A 121 -16.50 5.92 -6.43
C MET A 121 -16.68 5.98 -4.90
N ASN A 122 -17.89 6.28 -4.42
CA ASN A 122 -18.19 6.24 -2.99
C ASN A 122 -17.97 4.84 -2.42
N ARG A 123 -18.41 3.81 -3.14
CA ARG A 123 -18.22 2.43 -2.68
C ARG A 123 -16.74 2.01 -2.69
N GLU A 124 -15.99 2.39 -3.73
CA GLU A 124 -14.54 2.19 -3.81
C GLU A 124 -13.81 2.83 -2.61
N ALA A 125 -14.19 4.06 -2.25
CA ALA A 125 -13.64 4.73 -1.07
C ALA A 125 -13.93 3.96 0.24
N GLU A 126 -15.13 3.38 0.40
CA GLU A 126 -15.45 2.51 1.55
C GLU A 126 -14.63 1.21 1.54
N MET A 127 -14.43 0.60 0.38
CA MET A 127 -13.55 -0.58 0.24
C MET A 127 -12.12 -0.24 0.66
N MET A 128 -11.61 0.92 0.26
CA MET A 128 -10.29 1.40 0.65
C MET A 128 -10.17 1.68 2.15
N LYS A 129 -11.22 2.20 2.81
CA LYS A 129 -11.22 2.35 4.28
C LYS A 129 -11.05 1.00 5.00
N GLU A 130 -11.71 -0.04 4.51
CA GLU A 130 -11.56 -1.40 5.07
C GLU A 130 -10.14 -1.95 4.83
N ILE A 131 -9.58 -1.72 3.64
CA ILE A 131 -8.19 -2.10 3.30
C ILE A 131 -7.19 -1.38 4.21
N HIS A 132 -7.32 -0.07 4.37
CA HIS A 132 -6.51 0.73 5.28
C HIS A 132 -6.55 0.18 6.70
N ARG A 133 -7.74 -0.18 7.18
CA ARG A 133 -7.90 -0.77 8.51
C ARG A 133 -7.12 -2.08 8.64
N ILE A 134 -7.22 -2.99 7.66
CA ILE A 134 -6.50 -4.27 7.69
C ILE A 134 -4.98 -4.03 7.70
N VAL A 135 -4.48 -3.22 6.77
CA VAL A 135 -3.04 -2.95 6.64
C VAL A 135 -2.49 -2.26 7.88
N THR A 136 -3.22 -1.28 8.43
CA THR A 136 -2.81 -0.55 9.64
C THR A 136 -2.79 -1.44 10.88
N ILE A 137 -3.74 -2.36 11.03
CA ILE A 137 -3.73 -3.36 12.11
C ILE A 137 -2.49 -4.27 12.00
N CYS A 138 -2.10 -4.64 10.79
CA CYS A 138 -0.98 -5.56 10.55
C CYS A 138 0.40 -4.90 10.63
N LEU A 139 0.55 -3.69 10.10
CA LEU A 139 1.84 -3.03 9.88
C LEU A 139 2.10 -1.83 10.79
N GLY A 140 1.06 -1.33 11.48
CA GLY A 140 1.11 -0.09 12.24
C GLY A 140 0.65 1.12 11.42
N SER A 141 0.55 2.28 12.08
CA SER A 141 0.22 3.55 11.43
C SER A 141 1.50 4.29 11.08
N PRO A 142 1.75 4.62 9.80
CA PRO A 142 2.88 5.45 9.43
C PRO A 142 2.86 6.81 10.14
N PRO A 143 4.02 7.33 10.58
CA PRO A 143 4.10 8.63 11.23
C PRO A 143 3.89 9.77 10.22
N GLU A 144 3.14 10.81 10.60
CA GLU A 144 3.00 12.04 9.79
C GLU A 144 4.19 12.98 9.96
N GLN A 145 4.81 12.97 11.14
CA GLN A 145 6.03 13.71 11.44
C GLN A 145 6.99 12.80 12.19
N ILE A 146 8.25 12.88 11.81
CA ILE A 146 9.32 12.14 12.45
C ILE A 146 10.36 13.09 13.03
N THR A 147 10.97 12.63 14.11
CA THR A 147 12.19 13.23 14.66
C THR A 147 13.24 12.14 14.68
N PHE A 148 14.27 12.31 13.88
CA PHE A 148 15.37 11.36 13.77
C PHE A 148 16.53 11.80 14.68
N GLU A 149 16.79 10.99 15.69
CA GLU A 149 17.86 11.22 16.66
C GLU A 149 18.92 10.13 16.50
N TYR A 150 20.19 10.53 16.42
CA TYR A 150 21.31 9.61 16.23
C TYR A 150 22.60 10.16 16.82
N HIS A 151 23.58 9.28 17.03
CA HIS A 151 24.95 9.70 17.32
C HIS A 151 25.82 9.53 16.08
N ASP A 152 26.63 10.53 15.76
CA ASP A 152 27.60 10.42 14.68
C ASP A 152 28.81 9.56 15.10
N THR A 153 29.71 9.32 14.14
CA THR A 153 30.97 8.58 14.36
C THR A 153 31.92 9.23 15.38
N ALA A 154 31.73 10.51 15.71
CA ALA A 154 32.45 11.21 16.78
C ALA A 154 31.73 11.15 18.14
N LYS A 155 30.67 10.34 18.25
CA LYS A 155 29.79 10.19 19.41
C LYS A 155 29.05 11.49 19.79
N GLN A 156 28.89 12.42 18.85
CA GLN A 156 28.10 13.62 19.07
C GLN A 156 26.63 13.34 18.77
N TYR A 157 25.75 13.79 19.67
CA TYR A 157 24.31 13.71 19.48
C TYR A 157 23.85 14.64 18.36
N GLN A 158 23.01 14.11 17.47
CA GLN A 158 22.42 14.82 16.34
C GLN A 158 20.90 14.59 16.34
N LYS A 159 20.18 15.60 15.86
CA LYS A 159 18.71 15.59 15.78
C LYS A 159 18.26 16.24 14.48
N ILE A 160 17.38 15.57 13.76
CA ILE A 160 16.72 16.07 12.54
C ILE A 160 15.22 15.94 12.75
N GLY A 161 14.52 17.06 12.92
CA GLY A 161 13.07 17.07 13.05
C GLY A 161 12.52 18.24 13.87
N PRO A 162 11.19 18.41 13.89
CA PRO A 162 10.21 17.57 13.20
C PRO A 162 10.22 17.79 11.68
N ILE A 163 10.14 16.70 10.91
CA ILE A 163 10.01 16.71 9.45
C ILE A 163 8.95 15.70 9.03
N THR A 164 8.34 15.93 7.86
CA THR A 164 7.38 15.01 7.22
C THR A 164 8.10 14.09 6.25
#